data_AF-A0A151UHI9-F1
#
_entry.id   AF-A0A151UHI9-F1
#
_cell.length_a   1.000
_cell.length_b   1.000
_cell.length_c   1.000
_cell.angle_alpha   90.00
_cell.angle_beta   90.00
_cell.angle_gamma   90.00
#
_symmetry.space_group_name_H-M   'P 1'
#
loop_
_entity.id
_entity.type
_entity.pdbx_description
1 polymer ?
#
loop_
_entity_poly.entity_id
_entity_poly.type
_entity_poly.pdbx_seq_one_letter_code
_entity_poly.pdbx_strand_id
1 'polypeptide(L)'
;MCLLFQHYAMAGLNTCLVIHSQDTTADYLLSCKIGTSHVVCGKNLSAVRLETTKMLLEPLKLLKQADAQLNMTQGTLGGVGT
;
A
#
# COMPACT_ATOMS: atom_id res chain seq x y z
N MET A 1 16.60 -3.11 13.61
CA MET A 1 16.53 -3.01 12.14
C MET A 1 16.57 -1.56 11.62
N CYS A 2 15.90 -0.59 12.25
CA CYS A 2 15.83 0.80 11.78
C CYS A 2 17.17 1.58 11.77
N LEU A 3 18.16 1.17 12.56
CA LEU A 3 19.48 1.83 12.66
C LEU A 3 20.27 1.81 11.34
N LEU A 4 20.28 0.66 10.65
CA LEU A 4 20.97 0.51 9.36
C LEU A 4 20.38 1.48 8.31
N PHE A 5 19.07 1.66 8.39
CA PHE A 5 18.31 2.48 7.47
C PHE A 5 18.57 3.98 7.68
N GLN A 6 18.66 4.42 8.94
CA GLN A 6 19.12 5.78 9.26
C GLN A 6 20.56 6.03 8.79
N HIS A 7 21.45 5.04 8.93
CA HIS A 7 22.82 5.16 8.47
C HIS A 7 22.91 5.38 6.95
N TYR A 8 22.11 4.66 6.15
CA TYR A 8 22.06 4.88 4.70
C TYR A 8 21.54 6.28 4.33
N ALA A 9 20.53 6.79 5.03
CA ALA A 9 20.04 8.15 4.81
C ALA A 9 21.08 9.22 5.21
N MET A 10 21.82 8.99 6.30
CA MET A 10 22.94 9.84 6.71
C MET A 10 24.10 9.82 5.71
N ALA A 11 24.29 8.70 5.00
CA ALA A 11 25.24 8.60 3.88
C ALA A 11 24.77 9.36 2.61
N GLY A 12 23.61 10.02 2.65
CA GLY A 12 23.08 10.81 1.54
C GLY A 12 22.25 10.00 0.54
N LEU A 13 21.99 8.72 0.80
CA LEU A 13 21.20 7.87 -0.08
C LEU A 13 19.70 8.06 0.19
N ASN A 14 18.92 8.12 -0.88
CA ASN A 14 17.47 8.14 -0.78
C ASN A 14 16.98 6.76 -0.33
N THR A 15 16.56 6.68 0.93
CA THR A 15 16.26 5.41 1.59
C THR A 15 14.77 5.35 1.90
N CYS A 16 14.08 4.26 1.51
CA CYS A 16 12.64 4.03 1.79
C CYS A 16 12.40 2.75 2.62
N LEU A 17 11.79 2.88 3.81
CA LEU A 17 11.57 1.79 4.75
C LEU A 17 10.15 1.28 4.57
N VAL A 18 10.04 0.04 4.15
CA VAL A 18 8.75 -0.62 3.95
C VAL A 18 8.50 -1.55 5.13
N ILE A 19 7.42 -1.30 5.87
CA ILE A 19 7.07 -2.05 7.08
C ILE A 19 5.81 -2.87 6.80
N HIS A 20 5.92 -4.19 6.89
CA HIS A 20 4.80 -5.09 6.65
C HIS A 20 4.11 -5.58 7.94
N SER A 21 4.66 -5.23 9.10
CA SER A 21 4.10 -5.61 10.40
C SER A 21 3.07 -4.59 10.89
N GLN A 22 2.14 -5.00 11.75
CA GLN A 22 1.27 -4.08 12.52
C GLN A 22 1.99 -3.48 13.73
N ASP A 23 3.23 -3.91 13.98
CA ASP A 23 4.02 -3.45 15.11
C ASP A 23 4.36 -1.95 14.99
N THR A 24 4.09 -1.21 16.06
CA THR A 24 4.39 0.22 16.21
C THR A 24 5.85 0.48 16.61
N THR A 25 6.66 -0.56 16.84
CA THR A 25 8.07 -0.44 17.26
C THR A 25 8.89 0.47 16.35
N ALA A 26 8.64 0.43 15.04
CA ALA A 26 9.34 1.31 14.09
C ALA A 26 8.98 2.79 14.27
N ASP A 27 7.74 3.10 14.67
CA ASP A 27 7.29 4.46 14.93
C ASP A 27 8.03 5.06 16.12
N TYR A 28 8.23 4.24 17.18
CA TYR A 28 9.02 4.63 18.35
C TYR A 28 10.50 4.79 18.02
N LEU A 29 11.09 3.84 17.27
CA LEU A 29 12.51 3.88 16.91
C LEU A 29 12.86 5.03 15.96
N LEU A 30 11.93 5.40 15.07
CA LEU A 30 12.12 6.49 14.12
C LEU A 30 11.52 7.81 14.60
N SER A 31 10.88 7.83 15.77
CA SER A 31 10.14 8.98 16.32
C SER A 31 9.23 9.65 15.29
N CYS A 32 8.64 8.84 14.40
CA CYS A 32 7.82 9.29 13.29
C CYS A 32 6.60 8.38 13.16
N LYS A 33 5.41 8.95 12.91
CA LYS A 33 4.19 8.15 12.78
C LYS A 33 4.13 7.53 11.39
N ILE A 34 4.27 6.20 11.31
CA ILE A 34 4.34 5.49 10.03
C ILE A 34 2.97 4.88 9.73
N GLY A 35 2.22 5.59 8.89
CA GLY A 35 0.91 5.15 8.39
C GLY A 35 0.99 4.31 7.13
N THR A 36 -0.17 3.99 6.57
CA THR A 36 -0.30 3.27 5.29
C THR A 36 0.06 4.12 4.07
N SER A 37 0.26 5.42 4.28
CA SER A 37 0.74 6.37 3.27
C SER A 37 2.25 6.56 3.38
N HIS A 38 2.88 7.01 2.30
CA HIS A 38 4.27 7.46 2.32
C HIS A 38 4.43 8.61 3.31
N VAL A 39 5.42 8.50 4.21
CA VAL A 39 5.77 9.51 5.21
C VAL A 39 7.26 9.80 5.11
N VAL A 40 7.63 11.08 5.12
CA VAL A 40 9.02 11.51 5.22
C VAL A 40 9.39 11.61 6.70
N CYS A 41 10.27 10.72 7.15
CA CYS A 41 10.72 10.65 8.55
C CYS A 41 11.97 11.49 8.80
N GLY A 42 12.67 11.93 7.74
CA GLY A 42 13.87 12.73 7.85
C GLY A 42 14.50 13.04 6.50
N LYS A 43 15.70 13.63 6.51
CA LYS A 43 16.44 13.96 5.29
C LYS A 43 16.87 12.67 4.59
N ASN A 44 16.38 12.47 3.36
CA ASN A 44 16.59 11.24 2.56
C ASN A 44 16.01 9.96 3.19
N LEU A 45 15.07 10.12 4.13
CA LEU A 45 14.48 9.03 4.88
C LEU A 45 12.97 9.08 4.75
N SER A 46 12.39 8.10 4.06
CA SER A 46 10.95 7.90 4.03
C SER A 46 10.55 6.52 4.54
N ALA A 47 9.33 6.40 5.04
CA ALA A 47 8.77 5.14 5.48
C ALA A 47 7.31 4.99 5.01
N VAL A 48 6.90 3.75 4.81
CA VAL A 48 5.52 3.39 4.49
C VAL A 48 5.17 2.06 5.15
N ARG A 49 3.97 1.97 5.70
CA ARG A 49 3.42 0.72 6.24
C ARG A 49 2.56 0.05 5.19
N LEU A 50 2.87 -1.20 4.86
CA LEU A 50 2.05 -2.03 4.00
C LEU A 50 1.14 -2.90 4.87
N GLU A 51 -0.15 -2.68 4.75
CA GLU A 51 -1.17 -3.58 5.28
C GLU A 51 -1.59 -4.53 4.15
N THR A 52 -1.10 -5.77 4.14
CA THR A 52 -1.38 -6.79 3.11
C THR A 52 -2.88 -6.96 2.89
N THR A 53 -3.66 -6.95 3.97
CA THR A 53 -5.11 -7.10 3.91
C THR A 53 -5.75 -5.98 3.11
N LYS A 54 -5.35 -4.72 3.32
CA LYS A 54 -5.88 -3.59 2.53
C LYS A 54 -5.37 -3.62 1.09
N MET A 55 -4.09 -3.96 0.89
CA MET A 55 -3.50 -4.11 -0.44
C MET A 55 -4.11 -5.23 -1.27
N LEU A 56 -4.67 -6.28 -0.67
CA LEU A 56 -5.39 -7.33 -1.38
C LEU A 56 -6.87 -6.97 -1.58
N LEU A 57 -7.49 -6.34 -0.58
CA LEU A 57 -8.92 -6.02 -0.63
C LEU A 57 -9.24 -4.93 -1.67
N GLU A 58 -8.37 -3.95 -1.89
CA GLU A 58 -8.58 -2.94 -2.92
C GLU A 58 -8.59 -3.51 -4.35
N PRO A 59 -7.57 -4.26 -4.80
CA PRO A 59 -7.61 -4.95 -6.09
C PRO A 59 -8.81 -5.88 -6.23
N LEU A 60 -9.20 -6.61 -5.17
CA LEU A 60 -10.38 -7.47 -5.21
C LEU A 60 -11.69 -6.67 -5.37
N LYS A 61 -11.80 -5.48 -4.78
CA LYS A 61 -12.94 -4.58 -5.00
C LYS A 61 -12.98 -4.04 -6.42
N LEU A 62 -11.83 -3.63 -6.96
CA LEU A 62 -11.70 -3.17 -8.34
C LEU A 62 -12.05 -4.30 -9.33
N LEU A 63 -11.57 -5.52 -9.06
CA LEU A 63 -11.90 -6.70 -9.85
C LEU A 63 -13.41 -6.99 -9.80
N LYS A 64 -14.01 -6.96 -8.61
CA LYS A 64 -15.47 -7.13 -8.45
C LYS A 64 -16.27 -6.04 -9.18
N GLN A 65 -15.79 -4.80 -9.17
CA GLN A 65 -16.44 -3.69 -9.88
C GLN A 65 -16.32 -3.87 -11.40
N ALA A 66 -15.16 -4.30 -11.89
CA ALA A 66 -14.95 -4.63 -13.29
C ALA A 66 -15.87 -5.79 -13.73
N ASP A 67 -15.99 -6.85 -12.93
CA ASP A 67 -16.93 -7.96 -13.17
C ASP A 67 -18.39 -7.48 -13.23
N ALA A 68 -18.78 -6.56 -12.33
CA ALA A 68 -20.13 -5.99 -12.35
C ALA A 68 -20.38 -5.11 -13.58
N GLN A 69 -19.38 -4.35 -14.03
CA GLN A 69 -19.46 -3.56 -15.26
C GLN A 69 -19.53 -4.46 -16.51
N LEU A 70 -18.74 -5.53 -16.54
CA LEU A 70 -18.75 -6.52 -17.62
C LEU A 70 -20.07 -7.30 -17.69
N ASN A 71 -20.63 -7.70 -16.54
CA ASN A 71 -21.96 -8.31 -16.46
C ASN A 71 -23.09 -7.38 -16.93
N MET A 72 -22.94 -6.07 -16.75
CA MET A 72 -23.90 -5.08 -17.27
C MET A 72 -23.86 -4.98 -18.81
N THR A 73 -22.68 -5.14 -19.41
CA THR A 73 -22.52 -5.16 -20.87
C THR A 73 -22.90 -6.51 -21.51
N GLN A 74 -22.94 -7.61 -20.76
CA GLN A 74 -23.36 -8.92 -21.28
C GLN A 74 -24.87 -9.20 -21.14
N GLY A 75 -25.60 -8.41 -20.36
CA GLY A 75 -27.04 -8.58 -20.12
C GLY A 75 -27.99 -7.99 -21.18
N THR A 76 -27.48 -7.44 -22.29
CA THR A 76 -28.32 -6.81 -23.34
C THR A 76 -28.25 -7.49 -24.72
N LEU A 77 -27.61 -8.67 -24.84
CA LEU A 77 -27.81 -9.48 -26.04
C LEU A 77 -29.11 -10.27 -25.87
N GLY A 78 -30.16 -9.65 -26.42
CA GLY A 78 -31.55 -9.99 -26.25
C GLY A 78 -31.87 -11.45 -26.51
N GLY A 79 -32.87 -11.92 -25.78
CA GLY A 79 -33.66 -13.04 -26.24
C GLY A 79 -34.20 -12.74 -27.63
N VAL A 80 -33.72 -13.48 -28.62
CA VAL A 80 -34.55 -13.85 -29.76
C VAL A 80 -35.23 -15.15 -29.33
N GLY A 81 -36.39 -14.98 -28.71
CA GLY A 81 -37.41 -16.00 -28.77
C GLY A 81 -37.98 -16.07 -30.19
N THR A 82 -38.55 -17.23 -30.49
CA THR A 82 -39.32 -17.63 -31.68
C THR A 82 -38.54 -17.83 -32.98
#